data_AF-A0A538RKQ8-F1
#
_entry.id   AF-A0A538RKQ8-F1
#
_cell.length_a   1.000
_cell.length_b   1.000
_cell.length_c   1.000
_cell.angle_alpha   90.00
_cell.angle_beta   90.00
_cell.angle_gamma   90.00
#
_symmetry.space_group_name_H-M   'P 1'
#
loop_
_entity.id
_entity.type
_entity.pdbx_description
1 polymer ?
#
loop_
_entity_poly.entity_id
_entity_poly.type
_entity_poly.pdbx_seq_one_letter_code
_entity_poly.pdbx_strand_id
1 'polypeptide(L)'
;MTTDQFSMRMAVVETNAQDLQEAVEIASKIERQDERDLTLLDIAEMQARSNQIQAALYTASRIVDATDQTAAMEAIAVGQLDAGDQTGALHTAKLIPAEIIRSRVVMHIAIAQARSGNVQGAIETVKEIDYPLRRSVVLHDIAFTRAKDGDFPGALAAARGIVSELARARAYRTIPAVQTQRGKMELVRCWINTLTSPIEKSSALLGVANGLLDNGGIPPDASCEQLHLVNPSRD
;
A
#
# COMPACT_ATOMS: atom_id res chain seq x y z
N MET A 1 19.06 -26.73 11.79
CA MET A 1 18.77 -25.87 12.95
C MET A 1 19.35 -26.53 14.18
N THR A 2 20.51 -26.08 14.64
CA THR A 2 21.03 -26.47 15.96
C THR A 2 20.37 -25.61 17.04
N THR A 3 20.17 -26.17 18.22
CA THR A 3 19.48 -25.54 19.36
C THR A 3 20.12 -24.19 19.75
N ASP A 4 21.43 -24.05 19.56
CA ASP A 4 22.21 -22.83 19.86
C ASP A 4 21.84 -21.63 18.97
N GLN A 5 21.52 -21.87 17.70
CA GLN A 5 21.19 -20.80 16.74
C GLN A 5 19.75 -20.30 16.92
N PHE A 6 18.84 -21.19 17.32
CA PHE A 6 17.46 -20.82 17.68
C PHE A 6 17.44 -20.02 18.99
N SER A 7 18.28 -20.38 19.95
CA SER A 7 18.49 -19.64 21.19
C SER A 7 19.06 -18.24 20.95
N MET A 8 19.97 -18.07 19.99
CA MET A 8 20.52 -16.76 19.63
C MET A 8 19.46 -15.85 18.98
N ARG A 9 18.61 -16.41 18.11
CA ARG A 9 17.49 -15.67 17.49
C ARG A 9 16.45 -15.24 18.53
N MET A 10 16.16 -16.08 19.53
CA MET A 10 15.27 -15.74 20.65
C MET A 10 15.88 -14.68 21.60
N ALA A 11 17.19 -14.77 21.88
CA ALA A 11 17.89 -13.79 22.74
C ALA A 11 17.89 -12.37 22.15
N VAL A 12 17.85 -12.26 20.81
CA VAL A 12 17.76 -10.97 20.08
C VAL A 12 16.34 -10.37 20.13
N VAL A 13 15.29 -11.17 20.33
CA VAL A 13 13.90 -10.69 20.42
C VAL A 13 13.55 -10.13 21.82
N GLU A 14 14.33 -10.46 22.85
CA GLU A 14 14.10 -10.04 24.25
C GLU A 14 14.97 -8.86 24.72
N THR A 15 15.88 -8.34 23.87
CA THR A 15 16.85 -7.33 24.28
C THR A 15 16.26 -5.91 24.34
N ASN A 16 16.60 -5.17 25.40
CA ASN A 16 16.24 -3.76 25.54
C ASN A 16 16.99 -2.90 24.52
N ALA A 17 16.53 -1.67 24.30
CA ALA A 17 17.16 -0.71 23.38
C ALA A 17 18.66 -0.46 23.63
N GLN A 18 19.17 -0.73 24.84
CA GLN A 18 20.59 -0.63 25.19
C GLN A 18 21.44 -1.84 24.75
N ASP A 19 20.84 -3.00 24.46
CA ASP A 19 21.54 -4.26 24.16
C ASP A 19 21.63 -4.53 22.64
N LEU A 20 21.04 -3.68 21.80
CA LEU A 20 20.99 -3.88 20.35
C LEU A 20 22.37 -3.77 19.68
N GLN A 21 23.32 -3.01 20.25
CA GLN A 21 24.69 -2.96 19.71
C GLN A 21 25.44 -4.28 19.95
N GLU A 22 25.25 -4.88 21.13
CA GLU A 22 25.82 -6.20 21.42
C GLU A 22 25.23 -7.28 20.52
N ALA A 23 23.92 -7.20 20.24
CA ALA A 23 23.25 -8.06 19.28
C ALA A 23 23.90 -8.00 17.87
N VAL A 24 24.31 -6.82 17.39
CA VAL A 24 25.01 -6.68 16.10
C VAL A 24 26.38 -7.38 16.12
N GLU A 25 27.13 -7.26 17.21
CA GLU A 25 28.44 -7.92 17.35
C GLU A 25 28.31 -9.44 17.43
N ILE A 26 27.28 -9.94 18.11
CA ILE A 26 26.95 -11.37 18.16
C ILE A 26 26.53 -11.86 16.77
N ALA A 27 25.60 -11.17 16.11
CA ALA A 27 25.15 -11.52 14.76
C ALA A 27 26.32 -11.59 13.78
N SER A 28 27.27 -10.64 13.87
CA SER A 28 28.45 -10.59 13.01
C SER A 28 29.38 -11.81 13.11
N LYS A 29 29.26 -12.62 14.18
CA LYS A 29 30.04 -13.85 14.39
C LYS A 29 29.37 -15.11 13.84
N ILE A 30 28.13 -15.01 13.34
CA ILE A 30 27.41 -16.16 12.73
C ILE A 30 28.17 -16.61 11.47
N GLU A 31 28.59 -17.86 11.41
CA GLU A 31 29.40 -18.39 10.30
C GLU A 31 28.63 -18.41 8.98
N ARG A 32 27.37 -18.85 9.00
CA ARG A 32 26.50 -18.94 7.81
C ARG A 32 26.05 -17.54 7.38
N GLN A 33 26.39 -17.17 6.15
CA GLN A 33 26.15 -15.82 5.61
C GLN A 33 24.66 -15.47 5.54
N ASP A 34 23.83 -16.41 5.08
CA ASP A 34 22.38 -16.26 4.98
C ASP A 34 21.73 -16.05 6.35
N GLU A 35 22.17 -16.79 7.37
CA GLU A 35 21.66 -16.63 8.74
C GLU A 35 22.13 -15.32 9.38
N ARG A 36 23.37 -14.90 9.09
CA ARG A 36 23.92 -13.62 9.54
C ARG A 36 23.13 -12.46 8.96
N ASP A 37 22.88 -12.47 7.66
CA ASP A 37 22.19 -11.40 6.93
C ASP A 37 20.74 -11.25 7.42
N LEU A 38 20.02 -12.36 7.60
CA LEU A 38 18.68 -12.36 8.19
C LEU A 38 18.66 -11.85 9.64
N THR A 39 19.66 -12.21 10.46
CA THR A 39 19.73 -11.74 11.86
C THR A 39 20.02 -10.23 11.92
N LEU A 40 20.89 -9.72 11.05
CA LEU A 40 21.17 -8.29 10.94
C LEU A 40 19.96 -7.50 10.44
N LEU A 41 19.15 -8.07 9.55
CA LEU A 41 17.86 -7.50 9.14
C LEU A 41 16.92 -7.34 10.34
N ASP A 42 16.69 -8.42 11.09
CA ASP A 42 15.81 -8.41 12.27
C ASP A 42 16.27 -7.33 13.28
N ILE A 43 17.60 -7.19 13.51
CA ILE A 43 18.17 -6.16 14.39
C ILE A 43 17.94 -4.75 13.83
N ALA A 44 18.18 -4.52 12.54
CA ALA A 44 17.98 -3.22 11.91
C ALA A 44 16.52 -2.75 12.02
N GLU A 45 15.57 -3.67 11.85
CA GLU A 45 14.14 -3.39 12.06
C GLU A 45 13.84 -2.96 13.50
N MET A 46 14.35 -3.68 14.50
CA MET A 46 14.15 -3.32 15.92
C MET A 46 14.79 -1.97 16.28
N GLN A 47 15.99 -1.70 15.76
CA GLN A 47 16.66 -0.41 15.92
C GLN A 47 15.81 0.72 15.33
N ALA A 48 15.24 0.53 14.13
CA ALA A 48 14.38 1.52 13.50
C ALA A 48 13.10 1.79 14.30
N ARG A 49 12.41 0.73 14.77
CA ARG A 49 11.22 0.85 15.62
C ARG A 49 11.51 1.54 16.96
N SER A 50 12.75 1.41 17.45
CA SER A 50 13.25 2.08 18.66
C SER A 50 13.78 3.50 18.38
N ASN A 51 13.55 4.04 17.18
CA ASN A 51 14.03 5.35 16.72
C ASN A 51 15.57 5.49 16.70
N GLN A 52 16.31 4.39 16.64
CA GLN A 52 17.78 4.35 16.52
C GLN A 52 18.20 4.29 15.05
N ILE A 53 17.74 5.25 14.23
CA ILE A 53 17.84 5.17 12.77
C ILE A 53 19.28 5.05 12.26
N GLN A 54 20.22 5.78 12.86
CA GLN A 54 21.63 5.70 12.47
C GLN A 54 22.24 4.32 12.75
N ALA A 55 21.85 3.70 13.88
CA ALA A 55 22.27 2.35 14.21
C ALA A 55 21.64 1.34 13.23
N ALA A 56 20.36 1.51 12.91
CA ALA A 56 19.64 0.68 11.95
C ALA A 56 20.29 0.69 10.55
N LEU A 57 20.62 1.88 10.05
CA LEU A 57 21.32 2.06 8.76
C LEU A 57 22.72 1.45 8.79
N TYR A 58 23.45 1.61 9.90
CA TYR A 58 24.74 0.97 10.10
C TYR A 58 24.63 -0.56 10.05
N THR A 59 23.68 -1.14 10.78
CA THR A 59 23.43 -2.59 10.79
C THR A 59 23.05 -3.10 9.40
N ALA A 60 22.12 -2.43 8.72
CA ALA A 60 21.69 -2.82 7.38
C ALA A 60 22.82 -2.72 6.33
N SER A 61 23.78 -1.81 6.52
CA SER A 61 24.97 -1.70 5.65
C SER A 61 25.92 -2.89 5.75
N ARG A 62 25.81 -3.71 6.81
CA ARG A 62 26.63 -4.91 7.03
C ARG A 62 26.04 -6.17 6.41
N ILE A 63 24.80 -6.09 5.91
CA ILE A 63 24.13 -7.19 5.21
C ILE A 63 24.74 -7.33 3.81
N VAL A 64 25.19 -8.53 3.47
CA VAL A 64 25.87 -8.80 2.19
C VAL A 64 24.87 -9.16 1.10
N ASP A 65 23.87 -9.99 1.40
CA ASP A 65 22.83 -10.30 0.44
C ASP A 65 22.01 -9.05 0.09
N ALA A 66 21.93 -8.75 -1.20
CA ALA A 66 21.26 -7.54 -1.67
C ALA A 66 19.73 -7.56 -1.42
N THR A 67 19.11 -8.74 -1.37
CA THR A 67 17.68 -8.91 -1.09
C THR A 67 17.39 -8.67 0.38
N ASP A 68 18.23 -9.21 1.27
CA ASP A 68 18.09 -8.99 2.72
C ASP A 68 18.44 -7.54 3.09
N GLN A 69 19.48 -6.96 2.49
CA GLN A 69 19.81 -5.54 2.69
C GLN A 69 18.65 -4.64 2.25
N THR A 70 18.03 -4.98 1.11
CA THR A 70 16.83 -4.31 0.63
C THR A 70 15.68 -4.40 1.62
N ALA A 71 15.41 -5.60 2.15
CA ALA A 71 14.35 -5.81 3.11
C ALA A 71 14.63 -5.07 4.44
N ALA A 72 15.89 -4.98 4.86
CA ALA A 72 16.29 -4.15 6.01
C ALA A 72 16.04 -2.66 5.75
N MET A 73 16.42 -2.12 4.59
CA MET A 73 16.15 -0.70 4.25
C MET A 73 14.65 -0.41 4.20
N GLU A 74 13.85 -1.35 3.72
CA GLU A 74 12.39 -1.29 3.73
C GLU A 74 11.84 -1.25 5.17
N ALA A 75 12.31 -2.18 6.03
CA ALA A 75 11.91 -2.24 7.43
C ALA A 75 12.30 -0.97 8.20
N ILE A 76 13.47 -0.38 7.91
CA ILE A 76 13.89 0.89 8.51
C ILE A 76 12.93 2.01 8.13
N ALA A 77 12.61 2.16 6.84
CA ALA A 77 11.71 3.19 6.37
C ALA A 77 10.29 3.04 6.95
N VAL A 78 9.79 1.81 7.09
CA VAL A 78 8.50 1.53 7.74
C VAL A 78 8.56 1.85 9.24
N GLY A 79 9.61 1.44 9.94
CA GLY A 79 9.82 1.77 11.35
C GLY A 79 9.87 3.28 11.61
N GLN A 80 10.48 4.04 10.70
CA GLN A 80 10.45 5.51 10.74
C GLN A 80 9.03 6.07 10.60
N LEU A 81 8.21 5.52 9.71
CA LEU A 81 6.81 5.94 9.56
C LEU A 81 5.98 5.64 10.81
N ASP A 82 6.16 4.47 11.41
CA ASP A 82 5.46 4.07 12.63
C ASP A 82 5.85 4.99 13.82
N ALA A 83 7.10 5.46 13.83
CA ALA A 83 7.58 6.48 14.77
C ALA A 83 7.16 7.92 14.41
N GLY A 84 6.47 8.13 13.28
CA GLY A 84 6.01 9.44 12.80
C GLY A 84 7.01 10.23 11.96
N ASP A 85 8.21 9.69 11.68
CA ASP A 85 9.26 10.31 10.87
C ASP A 85 9.06 10.04 9.37
N GLN A 86 8.08 10.72 8.78
CA GLN A 86 7.76 10.57 7.36
C GLN A 86 8.88 11.05 6.43
N THR A 87 9.56 12.14 6.81
CA THR A 87 10.66 12.70 6.02
C THR A 87 11.87 11.79 6.04
N GLY A 88 12.21 11.24 7.20
CA GLY A 88 13.32 10.30 7.33
C GLY A 88 13.05 8.99 6.60
N ALA A 89 11.83 8.45 6.63
CA ALA A 89 11.47 7.26 5.85
C ALA A 89 11.75 7.44 4.35
N LEU A 90 11.36 8.59 3.79
CA LEU A 90 11.62 8.90 2.39
C LEU A 90 13.12 9.12 2.12
N HIS A 91 13.84 9.75 3.06
CA HIS A 91 15.28 9.91 2.95
C HIS A 91 15.99 8.55 2.90
N THR A 92 15.64 7.62 3.79
CA THR A 92 16.17 6.25 3.80
C THR A 92 15.91 5.54 2.48
N ALA A 93 14.70 5.63 1.93
CA ALA A 93 14.40 5.05 0.61
C ALA A 93 15.30 5.62 -0.49
N LYS A 94 15.62 6.93 -0.46
CA LYS A 94 16.49 7.58 -1.44
C LYS A 94 17.95 7.12 -1.36
N LEU A 95 18.40 6.57 -0.24
CA LEU A 95 19.74 5.99 -0.10
C LEU A 95 19.91 4.69 -0.90
N ILE A 96 18.81 4.05 -1.31
CA ILE A 96 18.83 2.80 -2.06
C ILE A 96 19.26 3.08 -3.52
N PRO A 97 20.41 2.54 -3.98
CA PRO A 97 20.91 2.83 -5.32
C PRO A 97 20.08 2.18 -6.43
N ALA A 98 19.64 0.93 -6.20
CA ALA A 98 18.90 0.15 -7.18
C ALA A 98 17.47 0.68 -7.33
N GLU A 99 17.13 1.21 -8.51
CA GLU A 99 15.83 1.85 -8.76
C GLU A 99 14.66 0.91 -8.45
N ILE A 100 14.70 -0.34 -8.90
CA ILE A 100 13.59 -1.30 -8.71
C ILE A 100 13.30 -1.48 -7.21
N ILE A 101 14.36 -1.53 -6.41
CA ILE A 101 14.25 -1.68 -4.97
C ILE A 101 13.75 -0.40 -4.33
N ARG A 102 14.37 0.74 -4.66
CA ARG A 102 13.96 2.07 -4.18
C ARG A 102 12.47 2.31 -4.45
N SER A 103 12.03 2.01 -5.66
CA SER A 103 10.65 2.11 -6.13
C SER A 103 9.69 1.28 -5.27
N ARG A 104 10.09 0.07 -4.88
CA ARG A 104 9.31 -0.80 -3.98
C ARG A 104 9.19 -0.19 -2.57
N VAL A 105 10.29 0.31 -2.01
CA VAL A 105 10.27 0.95 -0.69
C VAL A 105 9.41 2.23 -0.71
N VAL A 106 9.56 3.08 -1.73
CA VAL A 106 8.74 4.29 -1.90
C VAL A 106 7.24 3.94 -2.04
N MET A 107 6.90 2.87 -2.75
CA MET A 107 5.53 2.37 -2.84
C MET A 107 4.97 1.99 -1.45
N HIS A 108 5.71 1.24 -0.65
CA HIS A 108 5.28 0.85 0.69
C HIS A 108 5.13 2.05 1.63
N ILE A 109 6.05 3.03 1.55
CA ILE A 109 5.94 4.29 2.29
C ILE A 109 4.64 5.01 1.93
N ALA A 110 4.33 5.16 0.64
CA ALA A 110 3.11 5.83 0.20
C ALA A 110 1.85 5.09 0.68
N ILE A 111 1.83 3.75 0.62
CA ILE A 111 0.69 2.95 1.10
C ILE A 111 0.52 3.10 2.61
N ALA A 112 1.61 3.08 3.39
CA ALA A 112 1.58 3.25 4.84
C ALA A 112 1.13 4.67 5.24
N GLN A 113 1.63 5.72 4.58
CA GLN A 113 1.16 7.10 4.75
C GLN A 113 -0.34 7.22 4.46
N ALA A 114 -0.82 6.58 3.39
CA ALA A 114 -2.25 6.55 3.11
C ALA A 114 -3.00 5.89 4.27
N ARG A 115 -2.58 4.71 4.74
CA ARG A 115 -3.19 3.95 5.85
C ARG A 115 -3.30 4.73 7.16
N SER A 116 -2.34 5.59 7.46
CA SER A 116 -2.40 6.48 8.62
C SER A 116 -3.25 7.73 8.42
N GLY A 117 -3.88 7.89 7.25
CA GLY A 117 -4.74 9.02 6.89
C GLY A 117 -4.03 10.16 6.16
N ASN A 118 -2.70 10.10 5.98
CA ASN A 118 -1.95 11.10 5.21
C ASN A 118 -1.99 10.82 3.70
N VAL A 119 -3.16 10.98 3.09
CA VAL A 119 -3.36 10.74 1.64
C VAL A 119 -2.54 11.69 0.78
N GLN A 120 -2.45 12.97 1.17
CA GLN A 120 -1.73 13.96 0.37
C GLN A 120 -0.21 13.67 0.38
N GLY A 121 0.35 13.35 1.54
CA GLY A 121 1.74 12.90 1.65
C GLY A 121 1.99 11.62 0.85
N ALA A 122 1.07 10.66 0.87
CA ALA A 122 1.15 9.46 0.04
C ALA A 122 1.22 9.78 -1.46
N ILE A 123 0.35 10.66 -1.96
CA ILE A 123 0.34 11.09 -3.37
C ILE A 123 1.65 11.79 -3.74
N GLU A 124 2.19 12.61 -2.84
CA GLU A 124 3.48 13.28 -3.04
C GLU A 124 4.64 12.29 -3.09
N THR A 125 4.68 11.34 -2.16
CA THR A 125 5.67 10.25 -2.15
C THR A 125 5.64 9.44 -3.45
N VAL A 126 4.46 9.14 -4.01
CA VAL A 126 4.37 8.42 -5.30
C VAL A 126 5.10 9.15 -6.44
N LYS A 127 5.24 10.48 -6.39
CA LYS A 127 5.95 11.24 -7.43
C LYS A 127 7.44 10.89 -7.51
N GLU A 128 8.00 10.31 -6.45
CA GLU A 128 9.41 9.87 -6.36
C GLU A 128 9.68 8.54 -7.10
N ILE A 129 8.64 7.82 -7.54
CA ILE A 129 8.78 6.61 -8.36
C ILE A 129 9.08 7.02 -9.80
N ASP A 130 10.13 6.53 -10.45
CA ASP A 130 10.49 7.02 -11.80
C ASP A 130 9.48 6.60 -12.90
N TYR A 131 8.92 5.39 -12.80
CA TYR A 131 8.07 4.82 -13.85
C TYR A 131 6.58 5.22 -13.73
N PRO A 132 5.99 5.91 -14.72
CA PRO A 132 4.59 6.38 -14.66
C PRO A 132 3.54 5.27 -14.50
N LEU A 133 3.79 4.09 -15.08
CA LEU A 133 2.90 2.94 -14.92
C LEU A 133 2.90 2.45 -13.47
N ARG A 134 4.07 2.39 -12.81
CA ARG A 134 4.15 2.04 -11.38
C ARG A 134 3.44 3.08 -10.53
N ARG A 135 3.65 4.38 -10.78
CA ARG A 135 2.90 5.46 -10.10
C ARG A 135 1.39 5.24 -10.17
N SER A 136 0.89 4.89 -11.36
CA SER A 136 -0.54 4.66 -11.60
C SER A 136 -1.08 3.47 -10.80
N VAL A 137 -0.29 2.40 -10.68
CA VAL A 137 -0.63 1.22 -9.85
C VAL A 137 -0.70 1.62 -8.37
N VAL A 138 0.32 2.31 -7.85
CA VAL A 138 0.35 2.70 -6.43
C VAL A 138 -0.81 3.65 -6.08
N LEU A 139 -1.10 4.63 -6.94
CA LEU A 139 -2.22 5.55 -6.74
C LEU A 139 -3.58 4.84 -6.81
N HIS A 140 -3.72 3.82 -7.67
CA HIS A 140 -4.90 2.97 -7.67
C HIS A 140 -5.06 2.22 -6.34
N ASP A 141 -3.97 1.66 -5.81
CA ASP A 141 -4.02 0.89 -4.56
C ASP A 141 -4.29 1.78 -3.34
N ILE A 142 -3.73 2.99 -3.32
CA ILE A 142 -4.07 4.02 -2.33
C ILE A 142 -5.57 4.36 -2.44
N ALA A 143 -6.07 4.61 -3.65
CA ALA A 143 -7.46 4.95 -3.88
C ALA A 143 -8.41 3.84 -3.40
N PHE A 144 -8.09 2.59 -3.73
CA PHE A 144 -8.85 1.43 -3.29
C PHE A 144 -8.83 1.26 -1.77
N THR A 145 -7.66 1.41 -1.14
CA THR A 145 -7.52 1.30 0.31
C THR A 145 -8.31 2.40 1.02
N ARG A 146 -8.21 3.66 0.57
CA ARG A 146 -9.01 4.76 1.14
C ARG A 146 -10.50 4.54 0.96
N ALA A 147 -10.92 4.02 -0.20
CA ALA A 147 -12.32 3.69 -0.43
C ALA A 147 -12.82 2.63 0.56
N LYS A 148 -12.03 1.58 0.80
CA LYS A 148 -12.31 0.54 1.79
C LYS A 148 -12.39 1.08 3.22
N ASP A 149 -11.57 2.05 3.56
CA ASP A 149 -11.61 2.73 4.87
C ASP A 149 -12.82 3.69 4.98
N GLY A 150 -13.59 3.87 3.90
CA GLY A 150 -14.73 4.78 3.85
C GLY A 150 -14.35 6.23 3.56
N ASP A 151 -13.07 6.53 3.34
CA ASP A 151 -12.54 7.83 2.95
C ASP A 151 -12.72 8.03 1.43
N PHE A 152 -13.94 8.40 1.05
CA PHE A 152 -14.28 8.69 -0.34
C PHE A 152 -13.50 9.90 -0.92
N PRO A 153 -13.35 11.03 -0.21
CA PRO A 153 -12.54 12.15 -0.70
C PRO A 153 -11.07 11.78 -0.95
N GLY A 154 -10.42 11.08 -0.01
CA GLY A 154 -9.04 10.63 -0.17
C GLY A 154 -8.88 9.62 -1.30
N ALA A 155 -9.85 8.71 -1.47
CA ALA A 155 -9.86 7.78 -2.59
C ALA A 155 -9.89 8.50 -3.94
N LEU A 156 -10.75 9.52 -4.08
CA LEU A 156 -10.84 10.34 -5.29
C LEU A 156 -9.58 11.18 -5.51
N ALA A 157 -8.98 11.72 -4.45
CA ALA A 157 -7.74 12.48 -4.55
C ALA A 157 -6.60 11.63 -5.14
N ALA A 158 -6.43 10.40 -4.63
CA ALA A 158 -5.42 9.47 -5.15
C ALA A 158 -5.70 9.07 -6.60
N ALA A 159 -6.95 8.73 -6.95
CA ALA A 159 -7.32 8.38 -8.31
C ALA A 159 -7.08 9.53 -9.30
N ARG A 160 -7.35 10.78 -8.92
CA ARG A 160 -7.06 11.97 -9.76
C ARG A 160 -5.57 12.15 -10.04
N GLY A 161 -4.69 11.67 -9.18
CA GLY A 161 -3.24 11.69 -9.41
C GLY A 161 -2.80 10.77 -10.56
N ILE A 162 -3.64 9.82 -10.98
CA ILE A 162 -3.34 8.91 -12.09
C ILE A 162 -3.43 9.67 -13.41
N VAL A 163 -2.33 9.79 -14.13
CA VAL A 163 -2.25 10.58 -15.38
C VAL A 163 -3.06 9.93 -16.52
N SER A 164 -2.87 8.63 -16.74
CA SER A 164 -3.56 7.89 -17.80
C SER A 164 -5.07 7.83 -17.52
N GLU A 165 -5.89 8.37 -18.41
CA GLU A 165 -7.36 8.36 -18.28
C GLU A 165 -7.90 6.93 -18.14
N LEU A 166 -7.39 5.97 -18.93
CA LEU A 166 -7.81 4.57 -18.83
C LEU A 166 -7.44 3.96 -17.47
N ALA A 167 -6.26 4.27 -16.94
CA ALA A 167 -5.87 3.80 -15.61
C ALA A 167 -6.69 4.47 -14.50
N ARG A 168 -7.00 5.77 -14.63
CA ARG A 168 -7.85 6.51 -13.72
C ARG A 168 -9.29 6.01 -13.75
N ALA A 169 -9.82 5.69 -14.93
CA ALA A 169 -11.13 5.08 -15.10
C ALA A 169 -11.25 3.72 -14.38
N ARG A 170 -10.17 2.93 -14.32
CA ARG A 170 -10.14 1.70 -13.49
C ARG A 170 -10.29 2.01 -12.00
N ALA A 171 -9.58 3.01 -11.47
CA ALA A 171 -9.76 3.44 -10.08
C ALA A 171 -11.19 3.99 -9.85
N TYR A 172 -11.72 4.76 -10.81
CA TYR A 172 -13.09 5.26 -10.75
C TYR A 172 -14.16 4.17 -10.89
N ARG A 173 -13.82 2.96 -11.37
CA ARG A 173 -14.72 1.80 -11.28
C ARG A 173 -14.70 1.18 -9.88
N THR A 174 -13.53 1.08 -9.24
CA THR A 174 -13.40 0.40 -7.94
C THR A 174 -13.95 1.23 -6.79
N ILE A 175 -13.76 2.55 -6.79
CA ILE A 175 -14.20 3.42 -5.69
C ILE A 175 -15.74 3.38 -5.51
N PRO A 176 -16.58 3.62 -6.54
CA PRO A 176 -18.04 3.54 -6.43
C PRO A 176 -18.55 2.16 -6.04
N ALA A 177 -17.91 1.09 -6.52
CA ALA A 177 -18.28 -0.28 -6.16
C ALA A 177 -18.20 -0.48 -4.64
N VAL A 178 -17.07 -0.10 -4.04
CA VAL A 178 -16.86 -0.18 -2.59
C VAL A 178 -17.78 0.75 -1.81
N GLN A 179 -17.95 2.01 -2.25
CA GLN A 179 -18.79 2.97 -1.52
C GLN A 179 -20.28 2.64 -1.59
N THR A 180 -20.74 2.04 -2.69
CA THR A 180 -22.12 1.58 -2.85
C THR A 180 -22.43 0.46 -1.86
N GLN A 181 -21.55 -0.52 -1.73
CA GLN A 181 -21.67 -1.60 -0.73
C GLN A 181 -21.74 -1.03 0.71
N ARG A 182 -21.14 0.13 0.95
CA ARG A 182 -21.17 0.84 2.24
C ARG A 182 -22.37 1.79 2.41
N GLY A 183 -23.36 1.73 1.51
CA GLY A 183 -24.58 2.55 1.58
C GLY A 183 -24.39 4.03 1.22
N LYS A 184 -23.24 4.43 0.65
CA LYS A 184 -22.95 5.84 0.32
C LYS A 184 -23.40 6.24 -1.09
N MET A 185 -24.53 5.70 -1.56
CA MET A 185 -24.99 5.86 -2.94
C MET A 185 -25.18 7.32 -3.37
N GLU A 186 -25.79 8.16 -2.53
CA GLU A 186 -26.06 9.55 -2.88
C GLU A 186 -24.78 10.37 -3.14
N LEU A 187 -23.75 10.16 -2.31
CA LEU A 187 -22.44 10.79 -2.51
C LEU A 187 -21.78 10.34 -3.82
N VAL A 188 -21.87 9.04 -4.11
CA VAL A 188 -21.34 8.45 -5.34
C VAL A 188 -22.04 9.02 -6.56
N ARG A 189 -23.38 9.07 -6.58
CA ARG A 189 -24.18 9.60 -7.69
C ARG A 189 -23.90 11.08 -7.94
N CYS A 190 -23.83 11.88 -6.87
CA CYS A 190 -23.49 13.30 -6.96
C CYS A 190 -22.13 13.49 -7.64
N TRP A 191 -21.10 12.77 -7.20
CA TRP A 191 -19.77 12.84 -7.80
C TRP A 191 -19.77 12.37 -9.27
N ILE A 192 -20.40 11.24 -9.61
CA ILE A 192 -20.46 10.74 -11.00
C ILE A 192 -21.08 11.76 -11.96
N ASN A 193 -22.05 12.55 -11.50
CA ASN A 193 -22.67 13.60 -12.31
C ASN A 193 -21.73 14.76 -12.63
N THR A 194 -20.67 14.95 -11.85
CA THR A 194 -19.61 15.95 -12.12
C THR A 194 -18.61 15.48 -13.17
N LEU A 195 -18.55 14.18 -13.49
CA LEU A 195 -17.61 13.64 -14.47
C LEU A 195 -18.04 14.04 -15.88
N THR A 196 -17.12 14.66 -16.61
CA THR A 196 -17.32 15.07 -18.01
C THR A 196 -16.77 14.03 -19.00
N SER A 197 -15.73 13.28 -18.63
CA SER A 197 -15.20 12.21 -19.48
C SER A 197 -16.21 11.05 -19.57
N PRO A 198 -16.63 10.67 -20.80
CA PRO A 198 -17.51 9.51 -20.98
C PRO A 198 -16.89 8.19 -20.48
N ILE A 199 -15.58 8.01 -20.62
CA ILE A 199 -14.86 6.80 -20.21
C ILE A 199 -14.85 6.67 -18.69
N GLU A 200 -14.53 7.77 -18.00
CA GLU A 200 -14.54 7.83 -16.54
C GLU A 200 -15.95 7.65 -15.98
N LYS A 201 -16.92 8.37 -16.55
CA LYS A 201 -18.31 8.33 -16.12
C LYS A 201 -18.93 6.95 -16.30
N SER A 202 -18.74 6.32 -17.46
CA SER A 202 -19.22 4.97 -17.72
C SER A 202 -18.55 3.94 -16.80
N SER A 203 -17.24 4.07 -16.56
CA SER A 203 -16.51 3.18 -15.64
C SER A 203 -17.01 3.32 -14.20
N ALA A 204 -17.31 4.54 -13.76
CA ALA A 204 -17.86 4.80 -12.44
C ALA A 204 -19.28 4.26 -12.26
N LEU A 205 -20.14 4.42 -13.28
CA LEU A 205 -21.48 3.83 -13.31
C LEU A 205 -21.43 2.29 -13.29
N LEU A 206 -20.50 1.69 -14.05
CA LEU A 206 -20.25 0.25 -13.98
C LEU A 206 -19.78 -0.16 -12.57
N GLY A 207 -18.97 0.67 -11.90
CA GLY A 207 -18.61 0.50 -10.50
C GLY A 207 -19.83 0.41 -9.58
N VAL A 208 -20.77 1.36 -9.70
CA VAL A 208 -22.04 1.36 -8.98
C VAL A 208 -22.82 0.07 -9.22
N ALA A 209 -22.97 -0.34 -10.49
CA ALA A 209 -23.70 -1.55 -10.85
C ALA A 209 -23.09 -2.80 -10.18
N ASN A 210 -21.75 -2.95 -10.22
CA ASN A 210 -21.08 -4.05 -9.53
C ASN A 210 -21.34 -4.00 -8.01
N GLY A 211 -21.23 -2.81 -7.39
CA GLY A 211 -21.47 -2.64 -5.96
C GLY A 211 -22.90 -2.99 -5.52
N LEU A 212 -23.92 -2.70 -6.35
CA LEU A 212 -25.31 -3.09 -6.09
C LEU A 212 -25.50 -4.61 -6.22
N LEU A 213 -24.92 -5.22 -7.26
CA LEU A 213 -25.00 -6.66 -7.49
C LEU A 213 -24.37 -7.47 -6.36
N ASP A 214 -23.25 -6.99 -5.82
CA ASP A 214 -22.57 -7.61 -4.68
C ASP A 214 -23.35 -7.45 -3.36
N ASN A 215 -24.22 -6.43 -3.24
CA ASN A 215 -24.97 -6.11 -2.01
C ASN A 215 -26.45 -6.57 -2.04
N GLY A 216 -26.71 -7.72 -2.66
CA GLY A 216 -28.07 -8.30 -2.72
C GLY A 216 -28.87 -7.96 -3.97
N GLY A 217 -28.27 -7.29 -4.96
CA GLY A 217 -28.83 -7.10 -6.29
C GLY A 217 -29.61 -5.79 -6.47
N ILE A 218 -29.95 -5.52 -7.73
CA ILE A 218 -30.97 -4.54 -8.09
C ILE A 218 -32.29 -5.33 -8.09
N PRO A 219 -33.25 -5.03 -7.18
CA PRO A 219 -34.52 -5.75 -7.18
C PRO A 219 -35.19 -5.61 -8.56
N PRO A 220 -35.81 -6.69 -9.07
CA PRO A 220 -36.48 -6.64 -10.36
C PRO A 220 -37.52 -5.53 -10.37
N ASP A 221 -37.53 -4.76 -11.45
CA ASP A 221 -38.55 -3.74 -11.66
C ASP A 221 -39.86 -4.45 -11.99
N ALA A 222 -40.84 -4.37 -11.10
CA ALA A 222 -42.16 -4.96 -11.31
C ALA A 222 -42.88 -4.40 -12.56
N SER A 223 -42.47 -3.23 -13.05
CA SER A 223 -42.97 -2.69 -14.33
C SER A 223 -42.34 -3.34 -15.57
N CYS A 224 -41.15 -3.95 -15.44
CA CYS A 224 -40.54 -4.74 -16.52
C CYS A 224 -41.21 -6.10 -16.73
N GLU A 225 -41.81 -6.70 -15.70
CA GLU A 225 -42.60 -7.93 -15.84
C GLU A 225 -43.80 -7.75 -16.79
N GLN A 226 -44.38 -6.54 -16.81
CA GLN A 226 -45.47 -6.19 -17.72
C GLN A 226 -45.01 -6.07 -19.19
N LEU A 227 -43.73 -5.77 -19.44
CA LEU A 227 -43.16 -5.68 -20.79
C LEU A 227 -42.83 -7.06 -21.39
N HIS A 228 -42.50 -8.06 -20.55
CA HIS A 228 -42.27 -9.43 -21.00
C HIS A 228 -43.55 -10.18 -21.40
N LEU A 229 -44.73 -9.69 -20.98
CA LEU A 229 -46.03 -10.23 -21.39
C LEU A 229 -46.49 -9.75 -22.79
N VAL A 230 -45.75 -8.83 -23.43
CA VAL A 230 -46.08 -8.28 -24.77
C VAL A 230 -45.34 -9.00 -25.89
N ASN A 231 -45.12 -10.31 -25.76
CA ASN A 231 -44.79 -11.16 -26.90
C ASN A 231 -45.85 -12.26 -27.06
N PRO A 232 -47.09 -11.91 -27.45
CA PRO A 232 -48.04 -12.91 -27.87
C PRO A 232 -47.52 -13.48 -29.20
N SER A 233 -47.16 -14.76 -29.17
CA SER A 233 -47.30 -15.70 -30.29
C SER A 233 -47.15 -15.11 -31.70
N ARG A 234 -45.96 -15.31 -32.29
CA ARG A 234 -45.86 -15.46 -33.75
C ARG A 234 -46.65 -16.72 -34.14
N ASP A 235 -47.91 -16.54 -34.49
CA ASP A 235 -48.63 -17.44 -35.40
C ASP A 235 -48.06 -17.32 -36.82
#